data_AF-A0A364GK59-F1
#
_entry.id   AF-A0A364GK59-F1
#
_cell.length_a   1.000
_cell.length_b   1.000
_cell.length_c   1.000
_cell.angle_alpha   90.00
_cell.angle_beta   90.00
_cell.angle_gamma   90.00
#
_symmetry.space_group_name_H-M   'P 1'
#
loop_
_entity.id
_entity.type
_entity.pdbx_description
1 polymer ?
#
loop_
_entity_poly.entity_id
_entity_poly.type
_entity_poly.pdbx_seq_one_letter_code
_entity_poly.pdbx_strand_id
1 'polypeptide(L)'
;AIGTGSNDGGRSNVVAVGSADSARQVVNVAAGTQGTDAVNVNQLNASVGTAVSQANSYTDGQVANLRNSLDSYRRDADGGTATAMAVAGLPQPSGPGKSMVAIAGSVYRGQSGQALGISTISENNHWIYKAAVSTNTRGTYGAVVGAGYQW
;
A
#
# COMPACT_ATOMS: atom_id res chain seq x y z
N ALA A 1 -31.54 -0.43 -49.64
CA ALA A 1 -31.42 0.77 -48.76
C ALA A 1 -32.78 1.46 -48.55
N ILE A 2 -32.95 2.24 -47.47
CA ILE A 2 -34.18 3.00 -47.12
C ILE A 2 -33.89 4.50 -47.14
N GLY A 3 -34.73 5.28 -47.83
CA GLY A 3 -34.63 6.74 -47.95
C GLY A 3 -33.82 7.22 -49.16
N THR A 4 -34.15 8.40 -49.68
CA THR A 4 -33.52 8.99 -50.87
C THR A 4 -32.01 9.18 -50.66
N GLY A 5 -31.17 8.74 -51.60
CA GLY A 5 -29.72 8.89 -51.49
C GLY A 5 -29.04 7.93 -50.52
N SER A 6 -29.77 6.98 -49.92
CA SER A 6 -29.14 5.88 -49.17
C SER A 6 -28.51 4.85 -50.10
N ASN A 7 -27.40 4.26 -49.66
CA ASN A 7 -26.66 3.24 -50.41
C ASN A 7 -26.06 2.24 -49.41
N ASP A 8 -26.26 0.95 -49.63
CA ASP A 8 -25.74 -0.15 -48.80
C ASP A 8 -24.31 -0.58 -49.16
N GLY A 9 -23.70 0.04 -50.18
CA GLY A 9 -22.34 -0.23 -50.62
C GLY A 9 -22.18 -1.64 -51.20
N GLY A 10 -23.26 -2.25 -51.69
CA GLY A 10 -23.25 -3.62 -52.23
C GLY A 10 -23.24 -4.72 -51.17
N ARG A 11 -23.46 -4.40 -49.89
CA ARG A 11 -23.54 -5.39 -48.81
C ARG A 11 -24.87 -6.15 -48.87
N SER A 12 -24.80 -7.48 -48.79
CA SER A 12 -25.99 -8.33 -48.61
C SER A 12 -26.46 -8.36 -47.16
N ASN A 13 -27.75 -8.64 -46.94
CA ASN A 13 -28.38 -8.81 -45.62
C ASN A 13 -28.28 -7.57 -44.69
N VAL A 14 -28.45 -6.36 -45.23
CA VAL A 14 -28.42 -5.12 -44.43
C VAL A 14 -29.59 -4.20 -44.71
N VAL A 15 -29.89 -3.35 -43.74
CA VAL A 15 -30.74 -2.16 -43.91
C VAL A 15 -29.85 -0.92 -43.83
N ALA A 16 -29.59 -0.28 -44.97
CA ALA A 16 -28.88 1.00 -45.02
C ALA A 16 -29.86 2.18 -44.98
N VAL A 17 -29.73 3.06 -43.99
CA VAL A 17 -30.57 4.27 -43.82
C VAL A 17 -29.91 5.56 -44.31
N GLY A 18 -28.69 5.47 -44.84
CA GLY A 18 -27.90 6.57 -45.37
C GLY A 18 -26.84 6.05 -46.33
N SER A 19 -25.83 6.86 -46.61
CA SER A 19 -24.62 6.48 -47.34
C SER A 19 -23.38 6.77 -46.49
N ALA A 20 -22.19 6.39 -46.96
CA ALA A 20 -20.93 6.64 -46.26
C ALA A 20 -20.71 8.12 -45.93
N ASP A 21 -21.08 9.01 -46.85
CA ASP A 21 -20.89 10.45 -46.72
C ASP A 21 -22.12 11.19 -46.18
N SER A 22 -23.24 10.48 -45.99
CA SER A 22 -24.51 11.06 -45.54
C SER A 22 -25.27 10.09 -44.64
N ALA A 23 -24.79 9.95 -43.40
CA ALA A 23 -25.47 9.19 -42.36
C ALA A 23 -26.79 9.86 -41.92
N ARG A 24 -27.75 9.04 -41.46
CA ARG A 24 -28.99 9.51 -40.86
C ARG A 24 -29.13 9.04 -39.43
N GLN A 25 -29.78 9.84 -38.60
CA GLN A 25 -30.17 9.43 -37.26
C GLN A 25 -31.38 8.50 -37.33
N VAL A 26 -31.37 7.47 -36.48
CA VAL A 26 -32.56 6.64 -36.19
C VAL A 26 -33.06 7.05 -34.82
N VAL A 27 -34.20 7.75 -34.78
CA VAL A 27 -34.78 8.32 -33.56
C VAL A 27 -35.97 7.50 -33.07
N ASN A 28 -36.38 7.71 -31.82
CA ASN A 28 -37.50 6.99 -31.17
C ASN A 28 -37.28 5.47 -31.06
N VAL A 29 -36.02 5.04 -30.89
CA VAL A 29 -35.67 3.63 -30.66
C VAL A 29 -35.95 3.28 -29.20
N ALA A 30 -37.00 2.48 -28.98
CA ALA A 30 -37.28 1.89 -27.67
C ALA A 30 -36.10 1.04 -27.18
N ALA A 31 -35.99 0.85 -25.86
CA ALA A 31 -34.93 0.01 -25.31
C ALA A 31 -35.04 -1.43 -25.82
N GLY A 32 -33.94 -1.97 -26.34
CA GLY A 32 -33.86 -3.37 -26.75
C GLY A 32 -34.01 -4.31 -25.56
N THR A 33 -34.70 -5.43 -25.77
CA THR A 33 -35.01 -6.44 -24.74
C THR A 33 -34.44 -7.82 -25.06
N GLN A 34 -34.12 -8.08 -26.34
CA GLN A 34 -33.47 -9.29 -26.81
C GLN A 34 -32.05 -8.99 -27.30
N GLY A 35 -31.19 -10.01 -27.33
CA GLY A 35 -29.77 -9.86 -27.70
C GLY A 35 -29.51 -9.39 -29.14
N THR A 36 -30.52 -9.41 -30.01
CA THR A 36 -30.45 -8.93 -31.41
C THR A 36 -31.15 -7.58 -31.62
N ASP A 37 -31.68 -6.97 -30.57
CA ASP A 37 -32.34 -5.67 -30.67
C ASP A 37 -31.31 -4.53 -30.76
N ALA A 38 -31.69 -3.43 -31.39
CA ALA A 38 -30.88 -2.23 -31.39
C ALA A 38 -30.77 -1.64 -29.96
N VAL A 39 -29.55 -1.32 -29.53
CA VAL A 39 -29.30 -0.62 -28.28
C VAL A 39 -29.47 0.88 -28.50
N ASN A 40 -30.28 1.55 -27.69
CA ASN A 40 -30.40 3.01 -27.74
C ASN A 40 -29.32 3.71 -26.89
N VAL A 41 -29.14 5.01 -27.09
CA VAL A 41 -28.09 5.80 -26.40
C VAL A 41 -28.25 5.80 -24.88
N ASN A 42 -29.49 5.73 -24.36
CA ASN A 42 -29.74 5.65 -22.92
C ASN A 42 -29.23 4.34 -22.31
N GLN A 43 -29.46 3.20 -22.97
CA GLN A 43 -28.93 1.90 -22.54
C GLN A 43 -27.40 1.87 -22.57
N LEU A 44 -26.78 2.43 -23.62
CA LEU A 44 -25.32 2.54 -23.73
C LEU A 44 -24.75 3.40 -22.59
N ASN A 45 -25.29 4.60 -22.38
CA ASN A 45 -24.81 5.52 -21.34
C ASN A 45 -24.97 4.92 -19.93
N ALA A 46 -26.07 4.21 -19.66
CA ALA A 46 -26.27 3.51 -18.38
C ALA A 46 -25.25 2.39 -18.17
N SER A 47 -24.98 1.59 -19.21
CA SER A 47 -23.98 0.52 -19.15
C SER A 47 -22.57 1.07 -18.93
N VAL A 48 -22.18 2.11 -19.69
CA VAL A 48 -20.88 2.78 -19.53
C VAL A 48 -20.76 3.42 -18.15
N GLY A 49 -21.79 4.12 -17.68
CA GLY A 49 -21.79 4.73 -16.35
C GLY A 49 -21.63 3.68 -15.24
N THR A 50 -22.30 2.53 -15.37
CA THR A 50 -22.14 1.40 -14.44
C THR A 50 -20.73 0.83 -14.47
N ALA A 51 -20.17 0.60 -15.66
CA ALA A 51 -18.81 0.07 -15.82
C ALA A 51 -17.75 1.01 -15.24
N VAL A 52 -17.85 2.33 -15.52
CA VAL A 52 -16.93 3.34 -14.98
C VAL A 52 -17.07 3.44 -13.46
N SER A 53 -18.29 3.45 -12.93
CA SER A 53 -18.52 3.47 -11.48
C SER A 53 -17.91 2.25 -10.79
N GLN A 54 -18.07 1.06 -11.36
CA GLN A 54 -17.49 -0.17 -10.83
C GLN A 54 -15.96 -0.15 -10.86
N ALA A 55 -15.36 0.37 -11.95
CA ALA A 55 -13.91 0.51 -12.08
C ALA A 55 -13.33 1.53 -11.10
N ASN A 56 -14.01 2.66 -10.90
CA ASN A 56 -13.63 3.67 -9.91
C ASN A 56 -13.69 3.08 -8.50
N SER A 57 -14.81 2.42 -8.13
CA SER A 57 -14.96 1.80 -6.82
C SER A 57 -13.88 0.74 -6.54
N TYR A 58 -13.55 -0.08 -7.53
CA TYR A 58 -12.44 -1.05 -7.41
C TYR A 58 -11.11 -0.34 -7.15
N THR A 59 -10.78 0.68 -7.94
CA THR A 59 -9.53 1.42 -7.82
C THR A 59 -9.44 2.16 -6.49
N ASP A 60 -10.51 2.81 -6.06
CA ASP A 60 -10.60 3.50 -4.77
C ASP A 60 -10.38 2.54 -3.60
N GLY A 61 -10.96 1.33 -3.68
CA GLY A 61 -10.73 0.27 -2.70
C GLY A 61 -9.27 -0.18 -2.64
N GLN A 62 -8.63 -0.39 -3.80
CA GLN A 62 -7.21 -0.74 -3.87
C GLN A 62 -6.32 0.36 -3.31
N VAL A 63 -6.60 1.62 -3.63
CA VAL A 63 -5.84 2.78 -3.14
C VAL A 63 -6.02 2.95 -1.63
N ALA A 64 -7.22 2.75 -1.10
CA ALA A 64 -7.47 2.78 0.35
C ALA A 64 -6.66 1.69 1.08
N ASN A 65 -6.65 0.47 0.55
CA ASN A 65 -5.84 -0.62 1.10
C ASN A 65 -4.35 -0.29 1.07
N LEU A 66 -3.84 0.25 -0.05
CA LEU A 66 -2.44 0.67 -0.15
C LEU A 66 -2.08 1.74 0.88
N ARG A 67 -2.94 2.76 1.07
CA ARG A 67 -2.72 3.79 2.09
C ARG A 67 -2.66 3.19 3.50
N ASN A 68 -3.57 2.29 3.84
CA ASN A 68 -3.57 1.61 5.13
C ASN A 68 -2.30 0.77 5.35
N SER A 69 -1.84 0.06 4.31
CA SER A 69 -0.59 -0.70 4.35
C SER A 69 0.61 0.22 4.54
N LEU A 70 0.70 1.32 3.79
CA LEU A 70 1.78 2.31 3.92
C LEU A 70 1.82 2.93 5.32
N ASP A 71 0.67 3.26 5.89
CA ASP A 71 0.57 3.77 7.26
C ASP A 71 0.97 2.71 8.31
N SER A 72 0.72 1.43 8.05
CA SER A 72 1.23 0.35 8.89
C SER A 72 2.76 0.26 8.79
N TYR A 73 3.31 0.19 7.58
CA TYR A 73 4.75 0.12 7.35
C TYR A 73 5.50 1.30 7.95
N ARG A 74 4.94 2.52 7.83
CA ARG A 74 5.50 3.71 8.45
C ARG A 74 5.55 3.57 9.98
N ARG A 75 4.46 3.11 10.60
CA ARG A 75 4.41 2.88 12.05
C ARG A 75 5.35 1.76 12.48
N ASP A 76 5.51 0.70 11.68
CA ASP A 76 6.47 -0.38 11.93
C ASP A 76 7.92 0.16 11.90
N ALA A 77 8.25 0.99 10.91
CA ALA A 77 9.57 1.63 10.82
C ALA A 77 9.83 2.64 11.96
N ASP A 78 8.84 3.45 12.32
CA ASP A 78 8.93 4.38 13.45
C ASP A 78 9.11 3.58 14.77
N GLY A 79 8.45 2.43 14.91
CA GLY A 79 8.63 1.49 16.03
C GLY A 79 10.04 0.90 16.10
N GLY A 80 10.59 0.49 14.96
CA GLY A 80 11.98 0.03 14.87
C GLY A 80 12.99 1.13 15.26
N THR A 81 12.73 2.38 14.88
CA THR A 81 13.56 3.52 15.29
C THR A 81 13.50 3.75 16.80
N ALA A 82 12.31 3.69 17.40
CA ALA A 82 12.17 3.75 18.85
C ALA A 82 12.97 2.61 19.52
N THR A 83 12.82 1.37 19.04
CA THR A 83 13.62 0.24 19.53
C THR A 83 15.12 0.51 19.48
N ALA A 84 15.64 1.05 18.39
CA ALA A 84 17.05 1.40 18.26
C ALA A 84 17.49 2.47 19.29
N MET A 85 16.67 3.51 19.50
CA MET A 85 16.95 4.52 20.52
C MET A 85 16.92 3.95 21.94
N ALA A 86 15.99 3.05 22.24
CA ALA A 86 15.93 2.37 23.54
C ALA A 86 17.21 1.56 23.79
N VAL A 87 17.67 0.79 22.79
CA VAL A 87 18.93 0.03 22.88
C VAL A 87 20.13 0.98 23.04
N ALA A 88 20.18 2.08 22.29
CA ALA A 88 21.25 3.07 22.39
C ALA A 88 21.29 3.77 23.76
N GLY A 89 20.14 3.91 24.42
CA GLY A 89 20.01 4.50 25.75
C GLY A 89 20.43 3.58 26.91
N LEU A 90 20.78 2.31 26.66
CA LEU A 90 21.18 1.38 27.71
C LEU A 90 22.51 1.80 28.36
N PRO A 91 22.54 2.07 29.68
CA PRO A 91 23.78 2.35 30.39
C PRO A 91 24.77 1.18 30.33
N GLN A 92 26.06 1.50 30.46
CA GLN A 92 27.17 0.54 30.48
C GLN A 92 28.01 0.74 31.76
N PRO A 93 28.59 -0.32 32.36
CA PRO A 93 29.51 -0.16 33.47
C PRO A 93 30.77 0.56 33.01
N SER A 94 31.41 1.29 33.92
CA SER A 94 32.61 2.10 33.66
C SER A 94 33.88 1.56 34.33
N GLY A 95 33.81 0.42 35.01
CA GLY A 95 34.93 -0.15 35.76
C GLY A 95 35.36 -1.55 35.28
N PRO A 96 36.66 -1.90 35.37
CA PRO A 96 37.16 -3.23 34.99
C PRO A 96 36.52 -4.33 35.82
N GLY A 97 36.25 -5.49 35.19
CA GLY A 97 35.62 -6.65 35.83
C GLY A 97 34.15 -6.46 36.24
N LYS A 98 33.55 -5.29 35.98
CA LYS A 98 32.16 -5.01 36.34
C LYS A 98 31.22 -5.46 35.24
N SER A 99 30.11 -6.06 35.66
CA SER A 99 28.98 -6.39 34.80
C SER A 99 27.76 -5.54 35.18
N MET A 100 26.88 -5.29 34.23
CA MET A 100 25.65 -4.51 34.42
C MET A 100 24.49 -5.15 33.69
N VAL A 101 23.32 -5.07 34.31
CA VAL A 101 22.01 -5.28 33.67
C VAL A 101 21.33 -3.92 33.59
N ALA A 102 20.75 -3.60 32.44
CA ALA A 102 20.13 -2.32 32.16
C ALA A 102 18.76 -2.50 31.50
N ILE A 103 17.87 -1.53 31.74
CA ILE A 103 16.60 -1.35 31.03
C ILE A 103 16.53 0.07 30.48
N ALA A 104 15.97 0.21 29.28
CA ALA A 104 15.78 1.51 28.65
C ALA A 104 14.47 1.55 27.88
N GLY A 105 13.92 2.75 27.73
CA GLY A 105 12.70 3.01 26.97
C GLY A 105 12.86 4.26 26.11
N SER A 106 12.02 4.39 25.08
CA SER A 106 12.08 5.51 24.14
C SER A 106 10.72 5.78 23.51
N VAL A 107 10.57 6.97 22.92
CA VAL A 107 9.40 7.35 22.12
C VAL A 107 9.86 8.02 20.81
N TYR A 108 9.26 7.64 19.69
CA TYR A 108 9.53 8.22 18.38
C TYR A 108 8.25 8.28 17.55
N ARG A 109 7.83 9.48 17.13
CA ARG A 109 6.67 9.69 16.24
C ARG A 109 5.41 8.90 16.64
N GLY A 110 5.13 8.81 17.95
CA GLY A 110 3.96 8.10 18.49
C GLY A 110 4.13 6.58 18.67
N GLN A 111 5.31 6.02 18.37
CA GLN A 111 5.69 4.66 18.75
C GLN A 111 6.62 4.68 19.96
N SER A 112 6.64 3.60 20.75
CA SER A 112 7.58 3.44 21.85
C SER A 112 8.37 2.15 21.74
N GLY A 113 9.63 2.21 22.16
CA GLY A 113 10.57 1.11 22.14
C GLY A 113 11.08 0.83 23.55
N GLN A 114 11.33 -0.43 23.85
CA GLN A 114 11.83 -0.91 25.14
C GLN A 114 13.00 -1.86 24.90
N ALA A 115 14.02 -1.79 25.73
CA ALA A 115 15.21 -2.62 25.63
C ALA A 115 15.70 -3.10 27.01
N LEU A 116 16.21 -4.32 27.04
CA LEU A 116 16.91 -4.92 28.17
C LEU A 116 18.31 -5.31 27.69
N GLY A 117 19.32 -4.91 28.46
CA GLY A 117 20.72 -5.10 28.08
C GLY A 117 21.56 -5.69 29.19
N ILE A 118 22.59 -6.42 28.80
CA ILE A 118 23.70 -6.82 29.65
C ILE A 118 24.99 -6.28 29.06
N SER A 119 25.93 -5.89 29.91
CA SER A 119 27.25 -5.45 29.49
C SER A 119 28.30 -5.74 30.52
N THR A 120 29.54 -5.94 30.08
CA THR A 120 30.67 -6.24 30.96
C THR A 120 31.97 -5.66 30.41
N ILE A 121 32.87 -5.26 31.31
CA ILE A 121 34.24 -4.86 30.98
C ILE A 121 35.17 -5.94 31.51
N SER A 122 36.12 -6.38 30.69
CA SER A 122 37.14 -7.36 31.11
C SER A 122 37.96 -6.85 32.30
N GLU A 123 38.49 -7.76 33.11
CA GLU A 123 39.31 -7.42 34.29
C GLU A 123 40.54 -6.60 33.92
N ASN A 124 41.14 -6.87 32.75
CA ASN A 124 42.27 -6.11 32.24
C ASN A 124 41.87 -4.74 31.66
N ASN A 125 40.59 -4.34 31.69
CA ASN A 125 40.07 -3.07 31.18
C ASN A 125 40.23 -2.83 29.67
N HIS A 126 40.63 -3.83 28.89
CA HIS A 126 40.88 -3.64 27.46
C HIS A 126 39.67 -4.01 26.58
N TRP A 127 38.74 -4.86 27.06
CA TRP A 127 37.60 -5.31 26.29
C TRP A 127 36.27 -4.93 26.94
N ILE A 128 35.33 -4.48 26.11
CA ILE A 128 33.96 -4.15 26.47
C ILE A 128 33.02 -5.03 25.66
N TYR A 129 32.06 -5.69 26.30
CA TYR A 129 31.02 -6.48 25.64
C TYR A 129 29.64 -5.97 26.00
N LYS A 130 28.73 -5.99 25.02
CA LYS A 130 27.34 -5.57 25.15
C LYS A 130 26.43 -6.54 24.42
N ALA A 131 25.32 -6.91 25.03
CA ALA A 131 24.23 -7.61 24.37
C ALA A 131 22.90 -7.02 24.84
N ALA A 132 21.92 -6.92 23.96
CA ALA A 132 20.59 -6.44 24.33
C ALA A 132 19.50 -7.12 23.51
N VAL A 133 18.32 -7.23 24.11
CA VAL A 133 17.07 -7.62 23.48
C VAL A 133 16.06 -6.48 23.62
N SER A 134 15.12 -6.38 22.70
CA SER A 134 14.25 -5.21 22.62
C SER A 134 12.94 -5.51 21.92
N THR A 135 11.94 -4.66 22.18
CA THR A 135 10.62 -4.71 21.56
C THR A 135 10.04 -3.31 21.39
N ASN A 136 8.89 -3.18 20.75
CA ASN A 136 8.16 -1.93 20.58
C ASN A 136 6.64 -2.13 20.57
N THR A 137 5.90 -1.01 20.54
CA THR A 137 4.43 -0.95 20.43
C THR A 137 3.85 -1.59 19.18
N ARG A 138 4.67 -1.96 18.20
CA ARG A 138 4.26 -2.67 16.98
C ARG A 138 4.35 -4.19 17.12
N GLY A 139 4.81 -4.69 18.28
CA GLY A 139 4.92 -6.12 18.55
C GLY A 139 6.10 -6.80 17.87
N THR A 140 7.08 -6.03 17.40
CA THR A 140 8.33 -6.58 16.83
C THR A 140 9.38 -6.74 17.91
N TYR A 141 10.32 -7.67 17.70
CA TYR A 141 11.41 -7.98 18.63
C TYR A 141 12.75 -7.93 17.89
N GLY A 142 13.81 -7.55 18.59
CA GLY A 142 15.16 -7.50 18.04
C GLY A 142 16.22 -7.74 19.10
N ALA A 143 17.40 -8.20 18.66
CA ALA A 143 18.55 -8.40 19.51
C ALA A 143 19.81 -7.82 18.87
N VAL A 144 20.76 -7.38 19.69
CA VAL A 144 22.06 -6.87 19.26
C VAL A 144 23.16 -7.41 20.18
N VAL A 145 24.35 -7.60 19.63
CA VAL A 145 25.57 -7.90 20.37
C VAL A 145 26.71 -7.06 19.78
N GLY A 146 27.63 -6.60 20.62
CA GLY A 146 28.77 -5.81 20.22
C GLY A 146 29.94 -5.96 21.18
N ALA A 147 31.15 -5.76 20.67
CA ALA A 147 32.37 -5.73 21.45
C ALA A 147 33.27 -4.56 21.02
N GLY A 148 34.04 -4.00 21.94
CA GLY A 148 35.00 -2.94 21.69
C GLY A 148 36.30 -3.18 22.44
N TYR A 149 37.42 -2.77 21.84
CA TYR A 149 38.74 -2.80 22.46
C TYR A 149 39.23 -1.39 22.74
N GLN A 150 39.82 -1.15 23.90
CA GLN A 150 40.44 0.12 24.29
C GLN A 150 41.87 -0.12 24.79
N TRP A 151 42.75 0.85 24.53
CA TRP A 151 44.18 0.83 24.87
C TRP A 151 44.58 2.13 25.58
#